data_AF-A0A3D1JC88-F1
#
_entry.id   AF-A0A3D1JC88-F1
#
_cell.length_a   1.000
_cell.length_b   1.000
_cell.length_c   1.000
_cell.angle_alpha   90.00
_cell.angle_beta   90.00
_cell.angle_gamma   90.00
#
_symmetry.space_group_name_H-M   'P 1'
#
loop_
_entity.id
_entity.type
_entity.pdbx_description
1 polymer ?
#
loop_
_entity_poly.entity_id
_entity_poly.type
_entity_poly.pdbx_seq_one_letter_code
_entity_poly.pdbx_strand_id
1 'polypeptide(L)'
;TMTEHIGHLMVLNKLTKRNFFEEPGLNRTLMGDGFAQIVAGFVGGPPVTSYGENIGVLAITRVHSVFVIGGAAALAIILGFVGKLSALILSIPGPVISGISFLLFGVIAASGLKILIDNNIDFDRKKNLIIASVILVVGIGGLVFTVGTFTLSAMALATVLGIFLNLVLPETSRSEEQ
;
A
#
# COMPACT_ATOMS: atom_id res chain seq x y z
N THR A 1 6.52 1.79 -1.09
CA THR A 1 6.42 0.32 -1.02
C THR A 1 6.54 -0.18 0.41
N MET A 2 7.59 0.12 1.18
CA MET A 2 7.76 -0.41 2.55
C MET A 2 6.57 -0.17 3.50
N THR A 3 6.09 1.07 3.63
CA THR A 3 4.94 1.38 4.50
C THR A 3 3.67 0.66 4.07
N GLU A 4 3.43 0.59 2.76
CA GLU A 4 2.30 -0.11 2.15
C GLU A 4 2.39 -1.63 2.36
N HIS A 5 3.58 -2.21 2.18
CA HIS A 5 3.86 -3.62 2.41
C HIS A 5 3.57 -4.01 3.87
N ILE A 6 4.03 -3.20 4.83
CA ILE A 6 3.74 -3.42 6.26
C ILE A 6 2.24 -3.32 6.53
N GLY A 7 1.54 -2.34 5.94
CA GLY A 7 0.09 -2.23 6.03
C GLY A 7 -0.65 -3.46 5.50
N HIS A 8 -0.25 -3.96 4.33
CA HIS A 8 -0.78 -5.19 3.74
C HIS A 8 -0.53 -6.42 4.61
N LEU A 9 0.64 -6.55 5.22
CA LEU A 9 0.92 -7.64 6.18
C LEU A 9 0.02 -7.56 7.42
N MET A 10 -0.26 -6.37 7.97
CA MET A 10 -1.19 -6.23 9.10
C MET A 10 -2.59 -6.73 8.76
N VAL A 11 -3.11 -6.36 7.59
CA VAL A 11 -4.43 -6.83 7.11
C VAL A 11 -4.40 -8.35 6.89
N LEU A 12 -3.35 -8.87 6.26
CA LEU A 12 -3.21 -10.29 5.99
C LEU A 12 -3.10 -11.12 7.28
N ASN A 13 -2.40 -10.62 8.30
CA ASN A 13 -2.32 -11.27 9.62
C ASN A 13 -3.70 -11.44 10.24
N LYS A 14 -4.53 -10.37 10.21
CA LYS A 14 -5.90 -10.41 10.73
C LYS A 14 -6.78 -11.41 9.97
N LEU A 15 -6.64 -11.47 8.65
CA LEU A 15 -7.43 -12.38 7.80
C LEU A 15 -7.03 -13.84 7.97
N THR A 16 -5.73 -14.13 7.98
CA THR A 16 -5.20 -15.49 8.04
C THR A 16 -5.05 -16.03 9.47
N LYS A 17 -5.21 -15.16 10.48
CA LYS A 17 -4.95 -15.45 11.90
C LYS A 17 -3.55 -15.98 12.15
N ARG A 18 -2.56 -15.50 11.38
CA ARG A 18 -1.13 -15.85 11.49
C ARG A 18 -0.31 -14.59 11.62
N ASN A 19 0.80 -14.67 12.36
CA ASN A 19 1.68 -13.52 12.56
C ASN A 19 2.87 -13.56 11.60
N PHE A 20 2.71 -12.95 10.43
CA PHE A 20 3.80 -12.88 9.44
C PHE A 20 4.95 -11.95 9.84
N PHE A 21 4.81 -11.14 10.89
CA PHE A 21 5.92 -10.36 11.45
C PHE A 21 6.93 -11.23 12.20
N GLU A 22 6.48 -12.35 12.79
CA GLU A 22 7.31 -13.32 13.50
C GLU A 22 7.69 -14.49 12.60
N GLU A 23 6.71 -15.13 11.95
CA GLU A 23 6.92 -16.26 11.04
C GLU A 23 6.20 -16.03 9.71
N PRO A 24 6.91 -15.86 8.58
CA PRO A 24 8.34 -16.11 8.35
C PRO A 24 9.29 -14.98 8.81
N GLY A 25 8.76 -13.87 9.31
CA GLY A 25 9.54 -12.73 9.79
C GLY A 25 9.50 -11.54 8.83
N LEU A 26 9.41 -10.32 9.38
CA LEU A 26 9.37 -9.08 8.58
C LEU A 26 10.62 -8.90 7.69
N ASN A 27 11.77 -9.38 8.16
CA ASN A 27 13.00 -9.40 7.38
C ASN A 27 12.85 -10.23 6.09
N ARG A 28 12.23 -11.41 6.16
CA ARG A 28 12.04 -12.29 4.99
C ARG A 28 11.00 -11.74 4.03
N THR A 29 9.91 -11.17 4.54
CA THR A 29 8.86 -10.59 3.69
C THR A 29 9.36 -9.33 2.97
N LEU A 30 10.08 -8.44 3.66
CA LEU A 30 10.70 -7.27 3.05
C LEU A 30 11.83 -7.65 2.08
N MET A 31 12.63 -8.68 2.39
CA MET A 31 13.66 -9.17 1.48
C MET A 31 13.04 -9.75 0.19
N GLY A 32 11.89 -10.43 0.30
CA GLY A 32 11.12 -10.89 -0.86
C GLY A 32 10.62 -9.73 -1.73
N ASP A 33 10.07 -8.69 -1.11
CA ASP A 33 9.61 -7.47 -1.80
C ASP A 33 10.77 -6.74 -2.50
N GLY A 34 11.89 -6.58 -1.80
CA GLY A 34 13.11 -5.98 -2.36
C GLY A 34 13.71 -6.80 -3.50
N PHE A 35 13.73 -8.13 -3.37
CA PHE A 35 14.19 -9.01 -4.46
C PHE A 35 13.28 -8.90 -5.69
N ALA A 36 11.96 -8.86 -5.50
CA ALA A 36 11.01 -8.64 -6.59
C ALA A 36 11.24 -7.30 -7.29
N GLN A 37 11.52 -6.23 -6.53
CA GLN A 37 11.88 -4.91 -7.09
C GLN A 37 13.19 -4.96 -7.89
N ILE A 38 14.22 -5.65 -7.41
CA ILE A 38 15.50 -5.81 -8.13
C ILE A 38 15.26 -6.55 -9.46
N VAL A 39 14.55 -7.67 -9.43
CA VAL A 39 14.22 -8.44 -10.65
C VAL A 39 13.40 -7.60 -11.62
N ALA A 40 12.39 -6.87 -11.14
CA ALA A 40 11.60 -5.96 -11.97
C ALA A 40 12.49 -4.89 -12.63
N GLY A 41 13.41 -4.28 -11.87
CA GLY A 41 14.36 -3.30 -12.39
C GLY A 41 15.26 -3.86 -13.49
N PHE A 42 15.78 -5.10 -13.33
CA PHE A 42 16.59 -5.75 -14.37
C PHE A 42 15.82 -6.07 -15.65
N VAL A 43 14.54 -6.40 -15.52
CA VAL A 43 13.65 -6.69 -16.67
C VAL A 43 13.07 -5.40 -17.28
N GLY A 44 13.36 -4.23 -16.70
CA GLY A 44 12.84 -2.93 -17.16
C GLY A 44 11.39 -2.66 -16.76
N GLY A 45 10.87 -3.41 -15.79
CA GLY A 45 9.54 -3.21 -15.22
C GLY A 45 9.47 -2.06 -14.20
N PRO A 46 8.26 -1.54 -13.91
CA PRO A 46 8.07 -0.54 -12.88
C PRO A 46 8.32 -1.12 -11.47
N PRO A 47 8.51 -0.26 -10.44
CA PRO A 47 8.56 -0.71 -9.05
C PRO A 47 7.31 -1.50 -8.67
N VAL A 48 7.51 -2.65 -8.04
CA VAL A 48 6.43 -3.57 -7.63
C VAL A 48 6.21 -3.57 -6.11
N THR A 49 5.02 -3.97 -5.68
CA THR A 49 4.62 -4.10 -4.27
C THR A 49 3.50 -5.13 -4.15
N SER A 50 3.20 -5.56 -2.93
CA SER A 50 2.03 -6.41 -2.64
C SER A 50 0.72 -5.69 -2.99
N TYR A 51 -0.24 -6.41 -3.59
CA TYR A 51 -1.54 -5.84 -3.99
C TYR A 51 -2.62 -6.02 -2.91
N GLY A 52 -3.15 -4.90 -2.40
CA GLY A 52 -4.24 -4.90 -1.42
C GLY A 52 -5.53 -5.50 -1.94
N GLU A 53 -5.78 -5.40 -3.24
CA GLU A 53 -6.96 -5.98 -3.89
C GLU A 53 -6.97 -7.51 -3.81
N ASN A 54 -5.81 -8.13 -4.03
CA ASN A 54 -5.65 -9.58 -3.90
C ASN A 54 -5.91 -10.03 -2.46
N ILE A 55 -5.50 -9.22 -1.47
CA ILE A 55 -5.80 -9.48 -0.05
C ILE A 55 -7.32 -9.41 0.19
N GLY A 56 -8.03 -8.50 -0.47
CA GLY A 56 -9.50 -8.45 -0.49
C GLY A 56 -10.13 -9.72 -1.05
N VAL A 57 -9.63 -10.24 -2.17
CA VAL A 57 -10.09 -11.53 -2.74
C VAL A 57 -9.84 -12.68 -1.76
N LEU A 58 -8.69 -12.72 -1.09
CA LEU A 58 -8.39 -13.69 -0.04
C LEU A 58 -9.39 -13.61 1.13
N ALA A 59 -9.79 -12.40 1.53
CA ALA A 59 -10.77 -12.20 2.60
C ALA A 59 -12.16 -12.77 2.25
N ILE A 60 -12.57 -12.65 0.98
CA ILE A 60 -13.88 -13.12 0.50
C ILE A 60 -13.85 -14.63 0.25
N THR A 61 -12.84 -15.11 -0.47
CA THR A 61 -12.75 -16.51 -0.91
C THR A 61 -12.29 -17.46 0.20
N ARG A 62 -11.62 -16.95 1.23
CA ARG A 62 -10.98 -17.73 2.31
C ARG A 62 -9.96 -18.74 1.82
N VAL A 63 -9.43 -18.57 0.61
CA VAL A 63 -8.39 -19.41 0.03
C VAL A 63 -7.03 -18.73 0.22
N HIS A 64 -6.28 -19.17 1.22
CA HIS A 64 -4.96 -18.60 1.58
C HIS A 64 -3.78 -19.45 1.07
N SER A 65 -3.97 -20.19 -0.03
CA SER A 65 -2.96 -21.11 -0.56
C SER A 65 -1.91 -20.38 -1.40
N VAL A 66 -0.64 -20.54 -1.02
CA VAL A 66 0.51 -20.01 -1.79
C VAL A 66 0.60 -20.61 -3.20
N PHE A 67 0.11 -21.83 -3.39
CA PHE A 67 0.10 -22.50 -4.70
C PHE A 67 -0.88 -21.85 -5.68
N VAL A 68 -1.99 -21.30 -5.18
CA VAL A 68 -2.94 -20.56 -6.03
C VAL A 68 -2.30 -19.27 -6.54
N ILE A 69 -1.57 -18.56 -5.67
CA ILE A 69 -0.81 -17.36 -6.04
C ILE A 69 0.32 -17.70 -7.02
N GLY A 70 1.06 -18.79 -6.77
CA GLY A 70 2.11 -19.27 -7.67
C GLY A 70 1.59 -19.68 -9.04
N GLY A 71 0.43 -20.36 -9.09
CA GLY A 71 -0.25 -20.72 -10.34
C GLY A 71 -0.72 -19.50 -11.11
N ALA A 72 -1.28 -18.50 -10.43
CA ALA A 72 -1.65 -17.22 -11.03
C ALA A 72 -0.43 -16.48 -11.60
N ALA A 73 0.70 -16.48 -10.90
CA ALA A 73 1.95 -15.88 -11.38
C ALA A 73 2.48 -16.60 -12.64
N ALA A 74 2.51 -17.93 -12.65
CA ALA A 74 2.92 -18.70 -13.83
C ALA A 74 2.01 -18.42 -15.04
N LEU A 75 0.69 -18.36 -14.80
CA LEU A 75 -0.28 -18.03 -15.84
C LEU A 75 -0.07 -16.60 -16.36
N ALA A 76 0.17 -15.64 -15.48
CA ALA A 76 0.47 -14.26 -15.87
C ALA A 76 1.75 -14.17 -16.72
N ILE A 77 2.80 -14.92 -16.37
CA ILE A 77 4.03 -15.00 -17.17
C ILE A 77 3.72 -15.55 -18.56
N ILE A 78 3.03 -16.69 -18.65
CA ILE A 78 2.67 -17.31 -19.94
C ILE A 78 1.85 -16.34 -20.80
N LEU A 79 0.83 -15.72 -20.20
CA LEU A 79 -0.03 -14.74 -20.87
C LEU A 79 0.73 -13.48 -21.30
N GLY A 80 1.78 -13.08 -20.57
CA GLY A 80 2.65 -11.97 -20.94
C GLY A 80 3.37 -12.18 -22.28
N PHE A 81 3.64 -13.43 -22.68
CA PHE A 81 4.22 -13.75 -23.99
C PHE A 81 3.18 -13.87 -25.11
N VAL A 82 1.87 -13.77 -24.80
CA VAL A 82 0.80 -13.87 -25.79
C VAL A 82 0.50 -12.49 -26.38
N GLY A 83 1.11 -12.17 -27.53
CA GLY A 83 0.92 -10.88 -28.21
C GLY A 83 -0.54 -10.52 -28.53
N LYS A 84 -1.41 -11.53 -28.76
CA LYS A 84 -2.85 -11.31 -28.95
C LYS A 84 -3.54 -10.72 -27.72
N LEU A 85 -3.11 -11.13 -26.52
CA LEU A 85 -3.65 -10.59 -25.28
C LEU A 85 -3.19 -9.15 -25.07
N SER A 86 -1.94 -8.85 -25.39
CA SER A 86 -1.43 -7.47 -25.37
C SER A 86 -2.25 -6.56 -26.30
N ALA A 87 -2.51 -7.01 -27.53
CA ALA A 87 -3.35 -6.28 -28.48
C ALA A 87 -4.78 -6.09 -27.97
N LEU A 88 -5.36 -7.08 -27.29
CA LEU A 88 -6.67 -6.97 -26.66
C LEU A 88 -6.68 -5.91 -25.55
N ILE A 89 -5.68 -5.91 -24.67
CA ILE A 89 -5.56 -4.91 -23.59
C ILE A 89 -5.45 -3.49 -24.18
N LEU A 90 -4.65 -3.31 -25.24
CA LEU A 90 -4.50 -2.03 -25.93
C LEU A 90 -5.76 -1.59 -26.68
N SER A 91 -6.67 -2.53 -27.00
CA SER A 91 -7.96 -2.22 -27.61
C SER A 91 -9.02 -1.71 -26.63
N ILE A 92 -8.76 -1.79 -25.32
CA ILE A 92 -9.69 -1.34 -24.28
C ILE A 92 -9.83 0.19 -24.35
N PRO A 93 -11.05 0.75 -24.44
CA PRO A 93 -11.26 2.19 -24.49
C PRO A 93 -10.71 2.91 -23.25
N GLY A 94 -10.11 4.09 -23.47
CA GLY A 94 -9.59 4.95 -22.40
C GLY A 94 -10.55 5.17 -21.23
N PRO A 95 -11.84 5.47 -21.44
CA PRO A 95 -12.81 5.65 -20.35
C PRO A 95 -12.94 4.43 -19.42
N VAL A 96 -12.79 3.21 -19.95
CA VAL A 96 -12.86 1.97 -19.15
C VAL A 96 -11.60 1.83 -18.30
N ILE A 97 -10.42 2.10 -18.88
CA ILE A 97 -9.15 2.08 -18.14
C ILE A 97 -9.16 3.11 -17.01
N SER A 98 -9.69 4.31 -17.27
CA SER A 98 -9.85 5.34 -16.24
C SER A 98 -10.84 4.93 -15.15
N GLY A 99 -11.96 4.30 -15.51
CA GLY A 99 -12.95 3.80 -14.56
C GLY A 99 -12.41 2.69 -13.65
N ILE A 100 -11.67 1.73 -14.23
CA ILE A 100 -10.98 0.70 -13.45
C ILE A 100 -9.96 1.35 -12.53
N SER A 101 -9.09 2.21 -13.05
CA SER A 101 -8.07 2.90 -12.24
C SER A 101 -8.68 3.69 -11.08
N PHE A 102 -9.81 4.36 -11.29
CA PHE A 102 -10.53 5.08 -10.25
C PHE A 102 -11.00 4.15 -9.12
N LEU A 103 -11.58 2.99 -9.46
CA LEU A 103 -11.96 1.97 -8.48
C LEU A 103 -10.74 1.42 -7.74
N LEU A 104 -9.65 1.11 -8.46
CA LEU A 104 -8.41 0.60 -7.88
C LEU A 104 -7.84 1.55 -6.82
N PHE A 105 -7.69 2.84 -7.16
CA PHE A 105 -7.21 3.84 -6.21
C PHE A 105 -8.17 4.05 -5.04
N GLY A 106 -9.48 3.96 -5.27
CA GLY A 106 -10.50 4.01 -4.20
C GLY A 106 -10.36 2.84 -3.22
N VAL A 107 -10.13 1.63 -3.71
CA VAL A 107 -9.90 0.44 -2.88
C VAL A 107 -8.63 0.60 -2.04
N ILE A 108 -7.52 1.09 -2.63
CA ILE A 108 -6.27 1.33 -1.90
C ILE A 108 -6.50 2.33 -0.74
N ALA A 109 -7.19 3.45 -1.02
CA ALA A 109 -7.52 4.44 0.01
C ALA A 109 -8.39 3.84 1.12
N ALA A 110 -9.42 3.06 0.77
CA ALA A 110 -10.29 2.39 1.71
C ALA A 110 -9.55 1.34 2.56
N SER A 111 -8.60 0.60 1.98
CA SER A 111 -7.73 -0.32 2.72
C SER A 111 -6.86 0.40 3.76
N GLY A 112 -6.32 1.58 3.43
CA GLY A 112 -5.60 2.42 4.38
C GLY A 112 -6.46 2.83 5.58
N LEU A 113 -7.69 3.29 5.32
CA LEU A 113 -8.65 3.65 6.39
C LEU A 113 -9.02 2.44 7.24
N LYS A 114 -9.22 1.27 6.62
CA LYS A 114 -9.51 0.02 7.34
C LYS A 114 -8.39 -0.35 8.32
N ILE A 115 -7.11 -0.12 7.98
CA ILE A 115 -6.00 -0.36 8.91
C ILE A 115 -6.14 0.51 10.18
N LEU A 116 -6.59 1.76 10.05
CA LEU A 116 -6.81 2.66 11.20
C LEU A 116 -7.96 2.17 12.08
N ILE A 117 -9.07 1.75 11.44
CA ILE A 117 -10.25 1.21 12.14
C ILE A 117 -9.90 -0.11 12.84
N ASP A 118 -9.28 -1.05 12.14
CA ASP A 118 -8.97 -2.37 12.67
C ASP A 118 -7.96 -2.28 13.84
N ASN A 119 -7.15 -1.22 13.91
CA ASN A 119 -6.22 -0.97 15.03
C ASN A 119 -6.82 -0.07 16.11
N ASN A 120 -8.11 0.27 16.04
CA ASN A 120 -8.83 1.10 17.01
C ASN A 120 -8.09 2.40 17.32
N ILE A 121 -7.62 3.10 16.28
CA ILE A 121 -6.93 4.38 16.45
C ILE A 121 -7.91 5.40 17.02
N ASP A 122 -7.60 5.87 18.22
CA ASP A 122 -8.37 6.89 18.93
C ASP A 122 -8.06 8.28 18.34
N PHE A 123 -9.07 8.88 17.71
CA PHE A 123 -8.99 10.23 17.14
C PHE A 123 -9.40 11.34 18.11
N ASP A 124 -9.89 11.00 19.30
CA ASP A 124 -10.09 11.99 20.37
C ASP A 124 -8.73 12.45 20.92
N ARG A 125 -7.69 11.60 20.81
CA ARG A 125 -6.30 12.01 21.04
C ARG A 125 -5.85 13.00 19.98
N LYS A 126 -5.54 14.23 20.42
CA LYS A 126 -5.08 15.35 19.59
C LYS A 126 -3.86 14.99 18.76
N LYS A 127 -2.93 14.20 19.30
CA LYS A 127 -1.75 13.72 18.56
C LYS A 127 -2.15 12.98 17.28
N ASN A 128 -3.03 11.98 17.40
CA ASN A 128 -3.47 11.15 16.27
C ASN A 128 -4.26 11.99 15.25
N LEU A 129 -5.15 12.85 15.74
CA LEU A 129 -5.95 13.74 14.89
C LEU A 129 -5.08 14.70 14.07
N ILE A 130 -4.08 15.33 14.70
CA ILE A 130 -3.17 16.27 14.03
C ILE A 130 -2.33 15.54 12.98
N ILE A 131 -1.75 14.39 13.33
CA ILE A 131 -0.92 13.60 12.40
C ILE A 131 -1.75 13.19 11.18
N ALA A 132 -2.94 12.62 11.38
CA ALA A 132 -3.80 12.20 10.28
C ALA A 132 -4.25 13.39 9.42
N SER A 133 -4.60 14.52 10.03
CA SER A 133 -5.01 15.73 9.31
C SER A 133 -3.89 16.24 8.39
N VAL A 134 -2.65 16.32 8.89
CA VAL A 134 -1.51 16.76 8.09
C VAL A 134 -1.22 15.79 6.94
N ILE A 135 -1.24 14.48 7.20
CA ILE A 135 -1.03 13.46 6.16
C ILE A 135 -2.09 13.57 5.06
N LEU A 136 -3.37 13.74 5.43
CA LEU A 136 -4.47 13.85 4.47
C LEU A 136 -4.38 15.15 3.65
N VAL A 137 -4.13 16.29 4.30
CA VAL A 137 -4.03 17.58 3.61
C VAL A 137 -2.85 17.60 2.63
N VAL A 138 -1.68 17.12 3.05
CA VAL A 138 -0.49 17.10 2.20
C VAL A 138 -0.63 16.06 1.08
N GLY A 139 -1.12 14.86 1.41
CA GLY A 139 -1.24 13.75 0.48
C GLY A 139 -2.31 13.97 -0.59
N ILE A 140 -3.52 14.39 -0.20
CA ILE A 140 -4.65 14.62 -1.12
C ILE A 140 -4.56 16.01 -1.76
N GLY A 141 -4.12 17.01 -1.01
CA GLY A 141 -4.00 18.40 -1.48
C GLY A 141 -2.88 18.61 -2.51
N GLY A 142 -2.08 17.58 -2.80
CA GLY A 142 -1.09 17.63 -3.89
C GLY A 142 0.08 18.56 -3.60
N LEU A 143 0.46 18.74 -2.34
CA LEU A 143 1.55 19.63 -1.96
C LEU A 143 2.88 19.01 -2.38
N VAL A 144 3.48 19.56 -3.44
CA VAL A 144 4.79 19.15 -3.95
C VAL A 144 5.83 20.12 -3.45
N PHE A 145 6.89 19.60 -2.82
CA PHE A 145 8.00 20.41 -2.34
C PHE A 145 9.17 20.29 -3.30
N THR A 146 9.54 21.41 -3.93
CA THR A 146 10.64 21.45 -4.90
C THR A 146 11.74 22.35 -4.35
N VAL A 147 12.97 21.81 -4.21
CA VAL A 147 14.17 22.57 -3.84
C VAL A 147 15.25 22.27 -4.85
N GLY A 148 15.56 23.24 -5.71
CA GLY A 148 16.52 23.06 -6.80
C GLY A 148 16.05 21.96 -7.76
N THR A 149 16.89 20.93 -7.94
CA THR A 149 16.59 19.76 -8.79
C THR A 149 15.86 18.63 -8.05
N PHE A 150 15.60 18.81 -6.75
CA PHE A 150 14.95 17.78 -5.94
C PHE A 150 13.46 18.08 -5.78
N THR A 151 12.63 17.15 -6.25
CA THR A 151 11.17 17.23 -6.15
C THR A 151 10.65 16.11 -5.27
N LEU A 152 10.12 16.47 -4.10
CA LEU A 152 9.41 15.56 -3.20
C LEU A 152 7.95 15.47 -3.64
N SER A 153 7.51 14.27 -4.00
CA SER A 153 6.11 14.01 -4.28
C SER A 153 5.25 14.19 -3.03
N ALA A 154 3.96 14.50 -3.22
CA ALA A 154 3.01 14.71 -2.13
C ALA A 154 2.95 13.51 -1.16
N MET A 155 2.97 12.28 -1.66
CA MET A 155 3.00 11.07 -0.83
C MET A 155 4.27 10.93 -0.01
N ALA A 156 5.43 11.25 -0.60
CA ALA A 156 6.70 11.18 0.11
C ALA A 156 6.77 12.25 1.22
N LEU A 157 6.32 13.46 0.91
CA LEU A 157 6.26 14.56 1.87
C LEU A 157 5.28 14.27 3.03
N ALA A 158 4.08 13.76 2.73
CA ALA A 158 3.11 13.35 3.73
C ALA A 158 3.69 12.28 4.67
N THR A 159 4.44 11.32 4.12
CA THR A 159 5.11 10.27 4.90
C THR A 159 6.15 10.85 5.85
N VAL A 160 7.04 11.72 5.34
CA VAL A 160 8.10 12.36 6.14
C VAL A 160 7.51 13.22 7.26
N LEU A 161 6.51 14.04 6.94
CA LEU A 161 5.83 14.88 7.93
C LEU A 161 5.09 14.04 8.97
N GLY A 162 4.43 12.96 8.56
CA GLY A 162 3.77 12.03 9.47
C GLY A 162 4.74 11.42 10.49
N ILE A 163 5.91 10.93 10.02
CA ILE A 163 6.96 10.39 10.90
C ILE A 163 7.49 11.47 11.83
N PHE A 164 7.81 12.65 11.30
CA PHE A 164 8.34 13.77 12.07
C PHE A 164 7.37 14.20 13.18
N LEU A 165 6.10 14.39 12.86
CA LEU A 165 5.07 14.76 13.83
C LEU A 165 4.84 13.67 14.87
N ASN A 166 4.87 12.39 14.47
CA ASN A 166 4.74 11.29 15.42
C ASN A 166 5.89 11.25 16.45
N LEU A 167 7.10 11.63 16.05
CA LEU A 167 8.28 11.70 16.93
C LEU A 167 8.30 12.94 17.82
N VAL A 168 7.84 14.09 17.31
CA VAL A 168 7.89 15.37 18.04
C VAL A 168 6.70 15.56 18.99
N LEU A 169 5.51 15.10 18.61
CA LEU A 169 4.31 15.32 19.40
C LEU A 169 4.26 14.39 20.63
N PRO A 170 3.98 14.94 21.83
CA PRO A 170 3.85 14.15 23.06
C PRO A 170 2.61 13.25 23.01
N GLU A 171 2.66 12.08 23.67
CA GLU A 171 1.56 11.10 23.66
C GLU A 171 0.29 11.59 24.37
N THR A 172 0.45 12.46 25.36
CA THR A 172 -0.64 13.16 26.05
C THR A 172 -0.45 14.64 25.85
N SER A 173 -1.46 15.32 25.31
CA SER A 173 -1.42 16.78 25.25
C SER A 173 -1.79 17.36 26.61
N ARG A 174 -1.09 18.40 27.06
CA ARG A 174 -1.40 19.09 28.34
C ARG A 174 -2.85 19.59 28.45
N SER A 175 -3.51 19.75 27.31
CA SER A 175 -4.91 20.16 27.19
C SER A 175 -5.92 19.01 27.30
N GLU A 176 -5.46 17.76 27.34
CA GLU A 176 -6.28 16.56 27.66
C GLU A 176 -6.14 16.17 29.15
N GLU A 177 -5.19 16.77 29.87
CA GLU A 177 -4.99 16.57 31.32
C GLU A 177 -5.85 17.50 32.19
N GLN A 178 -6.61 18.43 31.57
CA GLN A 178 -7.54 19.36 32.21
C GLN A 178 -8.99 18.95 31.94
#